data_AF-A0AA95FNH2-F1
#
_entry.id   AF-A0AA95FNH2-F1
#
_cell.length_a   1.000
_cell.length_b   1.000
_cell.length_c   1.000
_cell.angle_alpha   90.00
_cell.angle_beta   90.00
_cell.angle_gamma   90.00
#
_symmetry.space_group_name_H-M   'P 1'
#
loop_
_entity.id
_entity.type
_entity.pdbx_description
1 polymer ?
#
loop_
_entity_poly.entity_id
_entity_poly.type
_entity_poly.pdbx_seq_one_letter_code
_entity_poly.pdbx_strand_id
1 'polypeptide(L)' 'MSLWAVDLPQLAQVAIQQGKSLKGIEDEKILVPFKYKDQGSMAIISKFNAVVDLPNFLLKDF' A
#
# COMPACT_ATOMS: atom_id res chain seq x y z
N MET A 1 20.97 -12.68 -8.87
CA MET A 1 20.74 -11.41 -8.14
C MET A 1 19.89 -10.54 -9.05
N SER A 2 18.56 -10.54 -8.87
CA SER A 2 17.63 -9.90 -9.82
C SER A 2 17.57 -8.40 -9.54
N LEU A 3 18.03 -7.59 -10.51
CA LEU A 3 17.99 -6.12 -10.47
C LEU A 3 16.57 -5.53 -10.66
N TRP A 4 15.54 -6.37 -10.69
CA TRP A 4 14.16 -5.99 -10.98
C TRP A 4 13.17 -6.41 -9.89
N ALA A 5 13.63 -7.15 -8.87
CA ALA A 5 12.83 -7.40 -7.68
C ALA A 5 12.90 -6.17 -6.79
N VAL A 6 12.05 -5.18 -7.07
CA VAL A 6 11.73 -4.17 -6.05
C VAL A 6 10.96 -4.93 -4.98
N ASP A 7 11.64 -5.26 -3.87
CA ASP A 7 11.05 -6.01 -2.76
C ASP A 7 9.93 -5.19 -2.10
N LEU A 8 8.71 -5.40 -2.57
CA LEU A 8 7.50 -4.80 -2.02
C LEU A 8 6.84 -5.77 -1.04
N PRO A 9 6.23 -5.28 0.05
CA PRO A 9 5.58 -6.15 1.00
C PRO A 9 4.39 -6.87 0.35
N GLN A 10 4.18 -8.14 0.71
CA GLN A 10 3.09 -8.97 0.19
C GLN A 10 1.75 -8.59 0.86
N LEU A 11 1.29 -7.36 0.61
CA LEU A 11 0.10 -6.78 1.21
C LEU A 11 -0.94 -6.44 0.14
N ALA A 12 -2.22 -6.50 0.52
CA ALA A 12 -3.33 -6.11 -0.35
C ALA A 12 -3.19 -4.68 -0.89
N GLN A 13 -2.64 -3.77 -0.08
CA GLN A 13 -2.39 -2.39 -0.48
C GLN A 13 -1.47 -2.29 -1.70
N VAL A 14 -0.40 -3.10 -1.76
CA VAL A 14 0.52 -3.13 -2.91
C VAL A 14 -0.21 -3.63 -4.16
N ALA A 15 -0.90 -4.76 -4.05
CA ALA A 15 -1.64 -5.36 -5.17
C ALA A 15 -2.71 -4.41 -5.74
N ILE A 16 -3.47 -3.73 -4.88
CA ILE A 16 -4.49 -2.76 -5.28
C ILE A 16 -3.86 -1.57 -6.00
N GLN A 17 -2.75 -1.02 -5.49
CA GLN A 17 -2.07 0.12 -6.12
C GLN A 17 -1.45 -0.29 -7.46
N GLN A 18 -0.86 -1.48 -7.56
CA GLN A 18 -0.35 -2.04 -8.81
C GLN A 18 -1.48 -2.19 -9.83
N GLY A 19 -2.63 -2.77 -9.45
CA GLY A 19 -3.79 -2.89 -10.34
C GLY A 19 -4.29 -1.54 -10.88
N LYS A 20 -4.31 -0.49 -10.05
CA LYS A 20 -4.64 0.88 -10.51
C LYS A 20 -3.61 1.43 -11.50
N SER A 21 -2.33 1.15 -11.27
CA SER A 21 -1.25 1.54 -12.19
C SER A 21 -1.41 0.87 -13.55
N LEU A 22 -1.79 -0.42 -13.58
CA LEU A 22 -2.01 -1.18 -14.80
C LEU A 22 -3.20 -0.66 -15.61
N LYS A 23 -4.29 -0.23 -14.95
CA LYS A 23 -5.42 0.38 -15.64
C LYS A 23 -5.05 1.69 -16.37
N GLY A 24 -4.09 2.45 -15.84
CA GLY A 24 -3.58 3.65 -16.52
C GLY A 24 -2.89 3.33 -17.86
N ILE A 25 -2.35 2.12 -18.00
CA ILE A 25 -1.75 1.62 -19.25
C ILE A 25 -2.85 1.35 -20.29
N GLU A 26 -3.96 0.74 -19.88
CA GLU A 26 -5.11 0.47 -20.75
C GLU A 26 -5.75 1.76 -21.26
N ASP A 27 -5.76 2.82 -20.45
CA ASP A 27 -6.32 4.13 -20.80
C ASP A 27 -5.37 5.01 -21.68
N GLU A 28 -4.28 4.44 -22.23
CA GLU A 28 -3.23 5.17 -22.99
C GLU A 28 -2.64 6.38 -22.26
N LYS A 29 -2.69 6.41 -20.93
CA LYS A 29 -2.11 7.52 -20.15
C LYS A 29 -0.59 7.39 -20.14
N ILE A 30 0.08 8.52 -19.95
CA ILE A 30 1.54 8.57 -19.80
C ILE A 30 1.96 7.54 -18.74
N LEU A 31 2.77 6.57 -19.15
CA LEU A 31 3.22 5.47 -18.30
C LEU A 31 4.18 6.01 -17.25
N VAL A 32 3.67 6.14 -16.02
CA VAL A 32 4.48 6.48 -14.86
C VAL A 32 4.98 5.20 -14.20
N PRO A 33 6.28 5.08 -13.87
CA PRO A 33 6.77 3.95 -13.09
C PRO A 33 5.99 3.79 -11.79
N PHE A 34 5.61 2.55 -11.48
CA PHE A 34 4.90 2.25 -10.24
C PHE A 34 5.75 2.66 -9.02
N LYS A 35 5.15 3.44 -8.12
CA LYS A 35 5.73 3.80 -6.83
C LYS A 35 4.75 3.42 -5.73
N TYR A 36 5.15 2.51 -4.86
CA TYR A 36 4.35 2.15 -3.69
C TYR A 36 4.20 3.35 -2.76
N LYS A 37 2.95 3.68 -2.42
CA LYS A 37 2.62 4.66 -1.39
C LYS A 37 2.16 3.90 -0.15
N ASP A 38 2.95 3.96 0.91
CA ASP A 38 2.49 3.43 2.19
C ASP A 38 1.37 4.33 2.74
N GLN A 39 0.23 3.74 3.10
CA GLN A 39 -0.93 4.42 3.67
C GLN A 39 -1.06 4.13 5.17
N GLY A 40 -0.12 3.36 5.73
CA GLY A 40 -0.17 2.88 7.09
C GLY A 40 -0.73 1.46 7.20
N SER A 41 -0.65 0.92 8.40
CA SER A 41 -1.13 -0.41 8.74
C SER A 41 -2.14 -0.35 9.88
N MET A 42 -3.06 -1.30 9.91
CA MET A 42 -4.03 -1.47 11.00
C MET A 42 -4.13 -2.95 11.33
N ALA A 43 -4.16 -3.26 12.62
CA ALA A 43 -4.37 -4.60 13.13
C ALA A 43 -5.46 -4.58 14.21
N ILE A 44 -6.43 -5.47 14.10
CA ILE A 44 -7.42 -5.70 15.15
C ILE A 44 -6.77 -6.55 16.25
N ILE A 45 -6.81 -6.06 17.49
CA ILE A 45 -6.26 -6.77 18.66
C ILE A 45 -7.37 -7.36 19.56
N SER A 46 -8.60 -6.84 19.49
CA SER A 46 -9.77 -7.40 20.17
C SER A 46 -11.08 -6.98 19.47
N LYS A 47 -12.24 -7.48 19.92
CA LYS A 47 -13.56 -7.17 19.35
C LYS A 47 -13.83 -5.65 19.21
N PHE A 48 -13.23 -4.83 20.07
CA PHE A 48 -13.42 -3.39 20.08
C PHE A 48 -12.12 -2.58 20.04
N ASN A 49 -10.97 -3.25 19.91
CA ASN A 49 -9.67 -2.60 19.95
C ASN A 49 -8.88 -2.88 18.67
N ALA A 50 -8.28 -1.84 18.12
CA ALA A 50 -7.37 -1.91 17.00
C ALA A 50 -6.14 -1.04 17.27
N VAL A 51 -5.01 -1.42 16.68
CA VAL A 51 -3.79 -0.62 16.66
C VAL A 51 -3.59 -0.15 15.23
N VAL A 52 -3.29 1.13 15.08
CA VAL A 52 -3.17 1.81 13.80
C VAL A 52 -1.83 2.54 13.77
N ASP A 53 -1.09 2.35 12.68
CA ASP A 53 0.15 3.06 12.39
C ASP A 53 -0.01 3.79 11.05
N LEU A 54 -0.23 5.11 11.07
CA LEU A 54 -0.34 5.91 9.85
C LEU A 54 0.88 6.82 9.69
N PRO A 55 1.42 6.97 8.47
CA PRO A 55 2.61 7.76 8.20
C PRO A 55 2.47 9.26 8.52
N ASN A 56 1.25 9.77 8.72
CA ASN A 56 0.98 11.18 9.03
C ASN A 56 0.06 11.38 10.26
N PHE A 57 -0.36 10.32 10.97
CA PHE A 57 -1.30 10.43 12.08
C PHE A 57 -1.15 9.27 13.06
N LEU A 58 -0.67 9.55 14.28
CA LEU A 58 -0.65 8.56 15.36
C LEU A 58 -1.94 8.71 16.17
N LEU A 59 -2.97 7.91 15.86
CA LEU A 59 -4.16 7.82 16.70
C LEU A 59 -3.92 6.74 17.77
N LYS A 60 -3.64 7.16 19.00
CA LYS A 60 -3.61 6.31 20.19
C LYS A 60 -4.90 6.54 20.97
N ASP A 61 -5.93 5.75 20.68
CA ASP A 61 -7.10 5.66 21.56
C ASP A 61 -6.98 4.39 22.42
N PHE A 62 -7.16 4.58 23.73
CA PHE A 62 -7.08 3.58 24.80
C PHE A 62 -8.42 2.86 25.01
#